data_AF-A0A976GR75-F1
#
_entry.id   AF-A0A976GR75-F1
#
_cell.length_a   1.000
_cell.length_b   1.000
_cell.length_c   1.000
_cell.angle_alpha   90.00
_cell.angle_beta   90.00
_cell.angle_gamma   90.00
#
_symmetry.space_group_name_H-M   'P 1'
#
loop_
_entity.id
_entity.type
_entity.pdbx_description
1 polymer ?
#
loop_
_entity_poly.entity_id
_entity_poly.type
_entity_poly.pdbx_seq_one_letter_code
_entity_poly.pdbx_strand_id
1 'polypeptide(L)'
;MPEVVVANPQPVIVAQQEDPFWYGVRQQLGNELVRYLIWLAQTGGQNQQPATPPPVQQLPASQPLQSYFPRATCGDKLPTRASAYLVTIYPVQIRYTSSNLNVVQDRFCHDAFVGSEGRRIFVASFTSRERAAIFARLMESQFGNAFIGEPEVIDERPF
;
A
#
# COMPACT_ATOMS: atom_id res chain seq x y z
N MET A 1 -22.03 -41.30 14.40
CA MET A 1 -20.92 -41.17 13.44
C MET A 1 -21.43 -41.57 12.06
N PRO A 2 -21.55 -40.62 11.13
CA PRO A 2 -21.49 -40.98 9.71
C PRO A 2 -20.39 -40.21 8.97
N GLU A 3 -19.68 -40.96 8.16
CA GLU A 3 -18.57 -40.60 7.29
C GLU A 3 -19.09 -39.83 6.07
N VAL A 4 -18.61 -38.60 5.86
CA VAL A 4 -18.97 -37.80 4.66
C VAL A 4 -17.82 -37.90 3.67
N VAL A 5 -18.06 -38.65 2.60
CA VAL A 5 -17.19 -38.80 1.44
C VAL A 5 -17.16 -37.49 0.66
N VAL A 6 -16.00 -36.86 0.55
CA VAL A 6 -15.77 -35.66 -0.26
C VAL A 6 -15.57 -36.06 -1.72
N ALA A 7 -16.58 -35.80 -2.56
CA ALA A 7 -16.46 -35.92 -4.01
C ALA A 7 -15.76 -34.67 -4.58
N ASN A 8 -14.69 -34.90 -5.33
CA ASN A 8 -13.85 -33.90 -5.98
C ASN A 8 -14.46 -33.48 -7.34
N PRO A 9 -14.71 -32.19 -7.62
CA PRO A 9 -15.19 -31.77 -8.93
C PRO A 9 -14.04 -31.58 -9.93
N GLN A 10 -14.13 -32.25 -11.09
CA GLN A 10 -13.26 -32.02 -12.24
C GLN A 10 -13.53 -30.66 -12.90
N PRO A 11 -12.53 -29.99 -13.50
CA PRO A 11 -12.73 -28.76 -14.23
C PRO A 11 -13.35 -29.02 -15.61
N VAL A 12 -14.45 -28.33 -15.90
CA VAL A 12 -15.09 -28.26 -17.22
C VAL A 12 -14.22 -27.37 -18.11
N ILE A 13 -13.60 -27.95 -19.15
CA ILE A 13 -12.95 -27.19 -20.22
C ILE A 13 -14.04 -26.64 -21.14
N VAL A 14 -14.27 -25.33 -21.07
CA VAL A 14 -15.10 -24.61 -22.05
C VAL A 14 -14.30 -24.47 -23.33
N ALA A 15 -14.73 -25.17 -24.39
CA ALA A 15 -14.19 -25.00 -25.73
C ALA A 15 -14.43 -23.56 -26.20
N GLN A 16 -13.36 -22.86 -26.53
CA GLN A 16 -13.42 -21.51 -27.09
C GLN A 16 -14.02 -21.58 -28.48
N GLN A 17 -15.11 -20.84 -28.67
CA GLN A 17 -15.80 -20.66 -29.93
C GLN A 17 -14.98 -19.71 -30.80
N GLU A 18 -14.47 -20.19 -31.93
CA GLU A 18 -13.62 -19.43 -32.84
C GLU A 18 -14.44 -18.39 -33.61
N ASP A 19 -14.03 -17.13 -33.55
CA ASP A 19 -14.73 -16.00 -34.17
C ASP A 19 -14.68 -16.06 -35.72
N PRO A 20 -15.83 -15.90 -36.41
CA PRO A 20 -15.95 -16.02 -37.87
C PRO A 20 -15.30 -14.89 -38.68
N PHE A 21 -14.72 -13.88 -38.03
CA PHE A 21 -14.16 -12.70 -38.70
C PHE A 21 -12.91 -13.02 -39.56
N TRP A 22 -12.15 -14.05 -39.20
CA TRP A 22 -10.88 -14.37 -39.86
C TRP A 22 -11.00 -15.15 -41.19
N TYR A 23 -12.18 -15.67 -41.52
CA TYR A 23 -12.38 -16.44 -42.76
C TYR A 23 -12.33 -15.56 -44.03
N GLY A 24 -12.72 -14.28 -43.94
CA GLY A 24 -12.71 -13.35 -45.08
C GLY A 24 -11.31 -12.84 -45.45
N VAL A 25 -10.45 -12.63 -44.46
CA VAL A 25 -9.09 -12.07 -44.67
C VAL A 25 -8.14 -13.10 -45.30
N ARG A 26 -8.42 -14.39 -45.09
CA ARG A 26 -7.57 -15.51 -45.52
C ARG A 26 -7.61 -15.79 -47.03
N GLN A 27 -8.62 -15.31 -47.75
CA GLN A 27 -8.77 -15.59 -49.19
C GLN A 27 -7.99 -14.63 -50.10
N GLN A 28 -7.50 -13.49 -49.59
CA GLN A 28 -6.90 -12.44 -50.43
C GLN A 28 -5.40 -12.23 -50.23
N LEU A 29 -4.84 -12.69 -49.11
CA LEU A 29 -3.42 -12.53 -48.78
C LEU A 29 -2.86 -13.90 -48.41
N GLY A 30 -1.94 -14.43 -49.24
CA GLY A 30 -1.34 -15.74 -49.00
C GLY A 30 -0.77 -15.90 -47.58
N ASN A 31 -0.69 -17.14 -47.10
CA ASN A 31 -0.33 -17.51 -45.71
C ASN A 31 0.92 -16.79 -45.14
N GLU A 32 1.87 -16.38 -45.98
CA GLU A 32 3.09 -15.67 -45.57
C GLU A 32 2.82 -14.21 -45.16
N LEU A 33 1.89 -13.52 -45.82
CA LEU A 33 1.48 -12.16 -45.43
C LEU A 33 0.63 -12.15 -44.17
N VAL A 34 -0.18 -13.19 -43.96
CA VAL A 34 -0.92 -13.40 -42.71
C VAL A 34 0.05 -13.60 -41.54
N ARG A 35 1.10 -14.41 -41.73
CA ARG A 35 2.16 -14.60 -40.72
C ARG A 35 2.92 -13.30 -40.42
N TYR A 36 3.25 -12.51 -41.44
CA TYR A 36 3.93 -11.24 -41.26
C TYR A 36 3.06 -10.20 -40.52
N LEU A 37 1.76 -10.15 -40.79
CA LEU A 37 0.82 -9.28 -40.07
C LEU A 37 0.61 -9.73 -38.62
N ILE A 38 0.57 -11.05 -38.35
CA ILE A 38 0.54 -11.59 -36.97
C ILE A 38 1.82 -11.21 -36.23
N TRP A 39 2.99 -11.28 -36.88
CA TRP A 39 4.27 -10.86 -36.29
C TRP A 39 4.31 -9.34 -36.01
N LEU A 40 3.86 -8.52 -36.96
CA LEU A 40 3.79 -7.05 -36.77
C LEU A 40 2.83 -6.64 -35.65
N ALA A 41 1.72 -7.38 -35.46
CA ALA A 41 0.81 -7.18 -34.34
C ALA A 41 1.39 -7.60 -32.97
N GLN A 42 2.47 -8.41 -32.95
CA GLN A 42 3.12 -8.88 -31.72
C GLN A 42 4.34 -8.02 -31.30
N THR A 43 4.88 -7.19 -32.19
CA THR A 43 6.10 -6.39 -31.89
C THR A 43 5.84 -4.91 -31.60
N GLY A 44 4.59 -4.43 -31.68
CA GLY A 44 4.23 -3.02 -31.54
C GLY A 44 3.48 -2.69 -30.25
N GLY A 45 4.15 -2.78 -29.09
CA GLY A 45 3.54 -2.40 -27.82
C GLY A 45 4.43 -2.76 -26.64
N GLN A 46 5.53 -2.03 -26.46
CA GLN A 46 6.20 -1.98 -25.15
C GLN A 46 5.14 -1.51 -24.15
N ASN A 47 4.61 -2.51 -23.46
CA ASN A 47 3.72 -2.44 -22.33
C ASN A 47 4.41 -1.56 -21.29
N GLN A 48 4.19 -0.24 -21.37
CA GLN A 48 4.30 0.62 -20.20
C GLN A 48 3.16 0.19 -19.29
N GLN A 49 3.39 -0.90 -18.56
CA GLN A 49 2.73 -1.12 -17.31
C GLN A 49 3.03 0.15 -16.51
N PRO A 50 2.02 1.01 -16.20
CA PRO A 50 2.26 2.12 -15.30
C PRO A 50 2.91 1.51 -14.08
N ALA A 51 4.12 1.98 -13.73
CA ALA A 51 4.87 1.45 -12.61
C ALA A 51 3.89 1.33 -11.45
N THR A 52 3.54 0.10 -11.08
CA THR A 52 2.68 -0.12 -9.94
C THR A 52 3.37 0.62 -8.81
N PRO A 53 2.68 1.55 -8.11
CA PRO A 53 3.27 2.16 -6.93
C PRO A 53 3.82 1.01 -6.08
N PRO A 54 5.03 1.14 -5.51
CA PRO A 54 5.62 0.11 -4.67
C PRO A 54 4.52 -0.37 -3.71
N PRO A 55 4.40 -1.69 -3.44
CA PRO A 55 3.29 -2.21 -2.69
C PRO A 55 3.17 -1.38 -1.41
N VAL A 56 2.17 -0.49 -1.40
CA VAL A 56 1.75 0.16 -0.19
C VAL A 56 1.42 -1.04 0.67
N GLN A 57 2.07 -1.19 1.82
CA GLN A 57 1.68 -2.19 2.79
C GLN A 57 0.26 -1.80 3.21
N GLN A 58 -0.71 -2.23 2.40
CA GLN A 58 -2.12 -2.05 2.63
C GLN A 58 -2.36 -2.89 3.86
N LEU A 59 -2.59 -2.20 4.98
CA LEU A 59 -3.03 -2.83 6.20
C LEU A 59 -4.24 -3.70 5.82
N PRO A 60 -4.20 -5.03 6.00
CA PRO A 60 -5.35 -5.87 5.70
C PRO A 60 -6.61 -5.27 6.36
N ALA A 61 -7.60 -4.92 5.54
CA ALA A 61 -8.79 -4.18 5.98
C ALA A 61 -9.65 -4.93 7.00
N SER A 62 -9.32 -6.19 7.30
CA SER A 62 -10.06 -7.08 8.19
C SER A 62 -9.46 -7.24 9.60
N GLN A 63 -8.28 -6.67 9.87
CA GLN A 63 -7.64 -6.79 11.19
C GLN A 63 -7.73 -5.47 11.96
N PRO A 64 -8.09 -5.49 13.26
CA PRO A 64 -8.13 -4.27 14.07
C PRO A 64 -6.72 -3.66 14.17
N LEU A 65 -6.63 -2.34 14.02
CA LEU A 65 -5.34 -1.62 13.97
C LEU A 65 -4.44 -1.92 15.19
N GLN A 66 -5.04 -2.23 16.33
CA GLN A 66 -4.34 -2.62 17.57
C GLN A 66 -3.51 -3.89 17.45
N SER A 67 -3.91 -4.84 16.60
CA SER A 67 -3.20 -6.11 16.40
C SER A 67 -1.81 -5.96 15.75
N TYR A 68 -1.50 -4.77 15.22
CA TYR A 68 -0.23 -4.47 14.55
C TYR A 68 0.85 -3.96 15.49
N PHE A 69 0.57 -3.79 16.78
CA PHE A 69 1.50 -3.22 17.76
C PHE A 69 1.99 -4.26 18.78
N PRO A 70 3.20 -4.09 19.34
CA PRO A 70 4.15 -2.99 19.11
C PRO A 70 4.88 -3.08 17.76
N ARG A 71 5.33 -1.93 17.25
CA ARG A 71 6.17 -1.80 16.05
C ARG A 71 7.47 -1.10 16.39
N ALA A 72 8.54 -1.50 15.72
CA ALA A 72 9.82 -0.80 15.79
C ALA A 72 9.70 0.64 15.28
N THR A 73 8.97 0.82 14.17
CA THR A 73 8.72 2.13 13.57
C THR A 73 7.27 2.30 13.17
N CYS A 74 6.71 3.48 13.39
CA CYS A 74 5.35 3.82 13.00
C CYS A 74 5.30 4.95 11.98
N GLY A 75 4.38 4.81 11.02
CA GLY A 75 4.22 5.77 9.94
C GLY A 75 4.69 5.24 8.59
N ASP A 76 4.80 6.16 7.64
CA ASP A 76 5.22 5.89 6.28
C ASP A 76 6.73 6.04 6.13
N LYS A 77 7.31 5.12 5.36
CA LYS A 77 8.72 5.23 4.98
C LYS A 77 8.89 6.40 4.02
N LEU A 78 9.90 7.22 4.26
CA LEU A 78 10.29 8.25 3.31
C LEU A 78 10.82 7.62 2.01
N PRO A 79 10.71 8.34 0.88
CA PRO A 79 11.23 7.85 -0.39
C PRO A 79 12.73 7.57 -0.33
N THR A 80 13.17 6.51 -0.99
CA THR A 80 14.60 6.19 -1.10
C THR A 80 15.32 6.97 -2.19
N ARG A 81 14.57 7.49 -3.18
CA ARG A 81 15.08 8.27 -4.31
C ARG A 81 14.97 9.75 -4.02
N ALA A 82 16.06 10.50 -4.22
CA ALA A 82 16.08 11.95 -4.04
C ALA A 82 15.08 12.69 -4.93
N SER A 83 14.78 12.16 -6.13
CA SER A 83 13.82 12.75 -7.07
C SER A 83 12.34 12.66 -6.63
N ALA A 84 12.04 11.96 -5.53
CA ALA A 84 10.68 11.79 -5.01
C ALA A 84 10.39 12.72 -3.82
N TYR A 85 11.28 13.68 -3.54
CA TYR A 85 11.14 14.66 -2.46
C TYR A 85 10.34 15.90 -2.86
N LEU A 86 9.97 16.68 -1.84
CA LEU A 86 8.69 17.40 -1.65
C LEU A 86 7.57 16.49 -1.13
N VAL A 87 7.87 15.74 -0.07
CA VAL A 87 6.89 14.90 0.61
C VAL A 87 6.26 15.67 1.75
N THR A 88 4.94 15.84 1.71
CA THR A 88 4.18 16.32 2.86
C THR A 88 3.95 15.17 3.84
N ILE A 89 4.30 15.38 5.09
CA ILE A 89 4.01 14.46 6.19
C ILE A 89 3.04 15.09 7.19
N TYR A 90 2.22 14.23 7.78
CA TYR A 90 1.23 14.57 8.79
C TYR A 90 1.62 13.85 10.09
N PRO A 91 2.29 14.55 11.03
CA PRO A 91 2.72 13.95 12.28
C PRO A 91 1.53 13.68 13.20
N VAL A 92 1.52 12.54 13.87
CA VAL A 92 0.58 12.24 14.95
C VAL A 92 1.28 12.43 16.28
N GLN A 93 0.69 13.28 17.12
CA GLN A 93 1.26 13.74 18.37
C GLN A 93 0.31 13.45 19.52
N ILE A 94 0.85 13.20 20.71
CA ILE A 94 0.10 13.16 21.97
C ILE A 94 0.74 14.10 23.00
N ARG A 95 -0.01 14.47 24.05
CA ARG A 95 0.57 15.29 25.14
C ARG A 95 1.66 14.52 25.87
N TYR A 96 2.79 15.19 26.11
CA TYR A 96 3.90 14.61 26.85
C TYR A 96 3.56 14.37 28.33
N THR A 97 3.77 13.13 28.75
CA THR A 97 4.12 12.75 30.12
C THR A 97 5.15 11.62 30.01
N SER A 98 6.00 11.43 31.01
CA SER A 98 6.95 10.30 31.02
C SER A 98 6.23 8.95 30.95
N SER A 99 5.09 8.83 31.63
CA SER A 99 4.23 7.64 31.57
C SER A 99 3.71 7.38 30.15
N ASN A 100 3.19 8.41 29.47
CA ASN A 100 2.70 8.28 28.10
C ASN A 100 3.81 7.86 27.15
N LEU A 101 5.01 8.45 27.26
CA LEU A 101 6.14 8.11 26.41
C LEU A 101 6.50 6.63 26.56
N ASN A 102 6.64 6.15 27.81
CA ASN A 102 6.95 4.76 28.09
C ASN A 102 5.87 3.82 27.52
N VAL A 103 4.59 4.13 27.74
CA VAL A 103 3.48 3.32 27.21
C VAL A 103 3.47 3.29 25.68
N VAL A 104 3.72 4.43 25.03
CA VAL A 104 3.82 4.49 23.57
C VAL A 104 4.98 3.64 23.07
N GLN A 105 6.17 3.79 23.66
CA GLN A 105 7.36 3.04 23.24
C GLN A 105 7.20 1.53 23.46
N ASP A 106 6.62 1.11 24.59
CA ASP A 106 6.49 -0.30 24.95
C ASP A 106 5.36 -1.02 24.21
N ARG A 107 4.26 -0.31 23.93
CA ARG A 107 3.01 -0.95 23.45
C ARG A 107 2.60 -0.54 22.04
N PHE A 108 3.19 0.51 21.48
CA PHE A 108 2.82 1.05 20.18
C PHE A 108 4.04 1.19 19.28
N CYS A 109 4.79 2.27 19.42
CA CYS A 109 5.82 2.69 18.48
C CYS A 109 7.12 2.93 19.24
N HIS A 110 8.07 2.00 19.11
CA HIS A 110 9.34 2.08 19.83
C HIS A 110 10.17 3.32 19.47
N ASP A 111 9.99 3.84 18.25
CA ASP A 111 10.64 5.04 17.75
C ASP A 111 9.95 6.35 18.18
N ALA A 112 8.91 6.29 19.01
CA ALA A 112 8.29 7.51 19.52
C ALA A 112 9.27 8.33 20.36
N PHE A 113 9.23 9.65 20.19
CA PHE A 113 10.18 10.57 20.83
C PHE A 113 9.51 11.86 21.30
N VAL A 114 10.17 12.56 22.22
CA VAL A 114 9.72 13.87 22.71
C VAL A 114 10.18 14.94 21.71
N GLY A 115 9.25 15.77 21.25
CA GLY A 115 9.57 16.90 20.39
C GLY A 115 10.50 17.90 21.06
N SER A 116 11.18 18.72 20.25
CA SER A 116 12.14 19.74 20.73
C SER A 116 11.57 20.70 21.78
N GLU A 117 10.27 21.01 21.70
CA GLU A 117 9.58 21.86 22.67
C GLU A 117 9.36 21.19 24.04
N GLY A 118 9.56 19.88 24.17
CA GLY A 118 9.39 19.13 25.42
C GLY A 118 7.94 18.91 25.87
N ARG A 119 6.95 19.30 25.05
CA ARG A 119 5.51 19.27 25.43
C ARG A 119 4.69 18.19 24.73
N ARG A 120 5.26 17.56 23.71
CA ARG A 120 4.56 16.64 22.82
C ARG A 120 5.42 15.41 22.54
N ILE A 121 4.76 14.27 22.40
CA ILE A 121 5.37 13.03 21.94
C ILE A 121 4.97 12.86 20.47
N PHE A 122 5.96 12.71 19.60
CA PHE A 122 5.77 12.34 18.19
C PHE A 122 5.71 10.82 18.12
N VAL A 123 4.58 10.28 17.67
CA VAL A 123 4.30 8.84 17.69
C VAL A 123 4.51 8.20 16.31
N ALA A 124 4.11 8.91 15.25
CA ALA A 124 4.19 8.44 13.88
C ALA A 124 4.08 9.62 12.89
N SER A 125 4.50 9.42 11.65
CA SER A 125 4.29 10.38 10.55
C SER A 125 3.77 9.68 9.30
N PHE A 126 2.72 10.21 8.67
CA PHE A 126 2.13 9.61 7.47
C PHE A 126 2.17 10.59 6.30
N THR A 127 2.28 10.10 5.08
CA THR A 127 2.17 10.95 3.87
C THR A 127 0.72 11.21 3.46
N SER A 128 -0.23 10.49 4.08
CA SER A 128 -1.67 10.69 3.91
C SER A 128 -2.30 11.23 5.20
N ARG A 129 -3.01 12.37 5.08
CA ARG A 129 -3.76 12.98 6.18
C ARG A 129 -4.84 12.04 6.72
N GLU A 130 -5.49 11.28 5.85
CA GLU A 130 -6.52 10.32 6.25
C GLU A 130 -5.94 9.20 7.11
N ARG A 131 -4.77 8.66 6.73
CA ARG A 131 -4.08 7.63 7.52
C ARG A 131 -3.59 8.18 8.86
N ALA A 132 -3.07 9.41 8.88
CA ALA A 132 -2.77 10.12 10.11
C ALA A 132 -4.01 10.28 10.99
N ALA A 133 -5.17 10.61 10.42
CA ALA A 133 -6.42 10.75 11.17
C ALA A 133 -6.92 9.43 11.76
N ILE A 134 -6.84 8.33 11.02
CA ILE A 134 -7.19 7.00 11.51
C ILE A 134 -6.29 6.61 12.69
N PHE A 135 -4.98 6.80 12.55
CA PHE A 135 -4.03 6.49 13.61
C PHE A 135 -4.16 7.44 14.81
N ALA A 136 -4.44 8.73 14.59
CA ALA A 136 -4.70 9.70 15.65
C ALA A 136 -5.95 9.32 16.46
N ARG A 137 -7.02 8.82 15.82
CA ARG A 137 -8.21 8.30 16.52
C ARG A 137 -7.89 7.08 17.38
N LEU A 138 -7.02 6.19 16.89
CA LEU A 138 -6.53 5.10 17.73
C LEU A 138 -5.83 5.64 18.97
N MET A 139 -4.86 6.55 18.81
CA MET A 139 -4.13 7.14 19.94
C MET A 139 -5.06 7.91 20.87
N GLU A 140 -6.06 8.62 20.33
CA GLU A 140 -7.06 9.34 21.11
C GLU A 140 -7.86 8.38 21.99
N SER A 141 -8.26 7.22 21.47
CA SER A 141 -8.96 6.20 22.27
C SER A 141 -8.14 5.64 23.44
N GLN A 142 -6.82 5.78 23.40
CA GLN A 142 -5.90 5.26 24.41
C GLN A 142 -5.46 6.33 25.42
N PHE A 143 -5.26 7.57 24.94
CA PHE A 143 -4.64 8.64 25.73
C PHE A 143 -5.53 9.89 25.93
N GLY A 144 -6.60 10.05 25.16
CA GLY A 144 -7.54 11.17 25.24
C GLY A 144 -6.94 12.55 24.94
N ASN A 145 -5.80 12.60 24.24
CA ASN A 145 -5.06 13.83 23.95
C ASN A 145 -4.19 13.75 22.68
N ALA A 146 -4.61 12.93 21.72
CA ALA A 146 -3.96 12.74 20.43
C ALA A 146 -4.51 13.69 19.37
N PHE A 147 -3.62 14.19 18.52
CA PHE A 147 -3.98 15.08 17.43
C PHE A 147 -2.99 14.95 16.26
N ILE A 148 -3.43 15.40 15.09
CA ILE A 148 -2.56 15.55 13.93
C ILE A 148 -1.90 16.92 14.06
N GLY A 149 -0.57 16.97 14.03
CA GLY A 149 0.19 18.21 14.02
C GLY A 149 0.09 18.94 12.67
N GLU A 150 0.76 20.07 12.58
CA GLU A 150 0.85 20.81 11.34
C GLU A 150 1.56 19.98 10.26
N PRO A 151 1.13 20.05 8.99
CA PRO A 151 1.82 19.36 7.91
C PRO A 151 3.23 19.91 7.73
N GLU A 152 4.20 19.01 7.60
CA GLU A 152 5.61 19.37 7.34
C GLU A 152 5.99 18.90 5.95
N VAL A 153 6.73 19.73 5.20
CA VAL A 153 7.24 19.37 3.88
C VAL A 153 8.71 18.99 4.03
N ILE A 154 9.04 17.77 3.60
CA ILE A 154 10.41 17.29 3.50
C ILE A 154 10.86 17.45 2.05
N ASP A 155 11.78 18.39 1.83
CA ASP A 155 12.29 18.80 0.53
C ASP A 155 13.56 18.06 0.11
N GLU A 156 14.27 17.44 1.05
CA GLU A 156 15.45 16.62 0.77
C GLU A 156 15.56 15.37 1.64
N ARG A 157 16.41 14.44 1.22
CA ARG A 157 16.62 13.18 1.92
C ARG A 157 17.41 13.40 3.22
N PRO A 158 16.87 13.01 4.39
CA PRO A 158 17.65 12.99 5.61
C PRO A 158 18.77 11.94 5.51
N PHE A 159 19.96 12.33 5.96
CA PHE A 159 21.23 11.63 5.78
C PHE A 159 21.25 10.21 6.36
#